data_AF-A0A1Q7FSG8-F1
#
_entry.id   AF-A0A1Q7FSG8-F1
#
_cell.length_a   1.000
_cell.length_b   1.000
_cell.length_c   1.000
_cell.angle_alpha   90.00
_cell.angle_beta   90.00
_cell.angle_gamma   90.00
#
_symmetry.space_group_name_H-M   'P 1'
#
loop_
_entity.id
_entity.type
_entity.pdbx_description
1 polymer ?
#
loop_
_entity_poly.entity_id
_entity_poly.type
_entity_poly.pdbx_seq_one_letter_code
_entity_poly.pdbx_strand_id
1 'polypeptide(L)'
;MRILLARKYRSSDLVTVFIDADLHRELSRFSWQLSKSGYVFRRAYAGKRPNATSRQRDLYLHRHILGLTKGDGKIGNHINRDPLDNRRENLRVVTRAAPAPKSAPLPLAQPMLDFAA
;
A
#
# COMPACT_ATOMS: atom_id res chain seq x y z
N MET A 1 -12.10 -7.32 16.35
CA MET A 1 -11.47 -5.99 16.18
C MET A 1 -10.66 -5.64 17.43
N ARG A 2 -9.49 -5.02 17.25
CA ARG A 2 -8.67 -4.36 18.30
C ARG A 2 -8.18 -3.02 17.76
N ILE A 3 -7.56 -2.22 18.63
CA ILE A 3 -6.99 -0.92 18.26
C ILE A 3 -5.48 -0.88 18.50
N LEU A 4 -4.79 -0.06 17.70
CA LEU A 4 -3.46 0.45 17.97
C LEU A 4 -3.52 1.96 18.13
N LEU A 5 -2.49 2.53 18.75
CA LEU A 5 -2.27 3.97 18.77
C LEU A 5 -1.11 4.32 17.84
N ALA A 6 -1.34 5.28 16.96
CA ALA A 6 -0.29 5.85 16.11
C ALA A 6 -0.10 7.33 16.44
N ARG A 7 1.14 7.78 16.51
CA ARG A 7 1.46 9.19 16.73
C ARG A 7 1.29 10.00 15.44
N LYS A 8 0.62 11.15 15.48
CA LYS A 8 0.53 12.06 14.33
C LYS A 8 1.90 12.61 13.96
N TYR A 9 2.11 12.89 12.67
CA TYR A 9 3.36 13.44 12.15
C TYR A 9 3.72 14.75 12.87
N ARG A 10 4.90 14.79 13.52
CA ARG A 10 5.42 15.95 14.28
C ARG A 10 4.47 16.52 15.35
N SER A 11 3.47 15.76 15.80
CA SER A 11 2.57 16.13 16.89
C SER A 11 2.68 15.11 18.03
N SER A 12 2.32 15.47 19.26
CA SER A 12 2.17 14.53 20.38
C SER A 12 0.85 13.77 20.33
N ASP A 13 -0.09 14.19 19.49
CA ASP A 13 -1.41 13.56 19.38
C ASP A 13 -1.31 12.11 18.92
N LEU A 14 -2.21 11.30 19.48
CA LEU A 14 -2.42 9.93 19.06
C LEU A 14 -3.69 9.83 18.21
N VAL A 15 -3.68 8.87 17.29
CA VAL A 15 -4.86 8.45 16.53
C VAL A 15 -5.10 6.96 16.72
N THR A 16 -6.36 6.59 16.78
CA THR A 16 -6.80 5.21 16.84
C THR A 16 -6.69 4.57 15.46
N VAL A 17 -6.13 3.36 15.41
CA VAL A 17 -5.99 2.56 14.21
C VAL A 17 -6.69 1.22 14.44
N PHE A 18 -7.60 0.84 13.56
CA PHE A 18 -8.36 -0.41 13.68
C PHE A 18 -7.61 -1.56 13.01
N ILE A 19 -7.54 -2.70 13.70
CA ILE A 19 -6.91 -3.93 13.22
C ILE A 19 -7.72 -5.16 13.64
N ASP A 20 -7.42 -6.30 13.01
CA ASP A 20 -7.91 -7.60 13.47
C ASP A 20 -7.32 -7.96 14.84
N ALA A 21 -8.08 -8.73 15.61
CA ALA A 21 -7.74 -9.01 17.01
C ALA A 21 -6.52 -9.92 17.16
N ASP A 22 -6.31 -10.84 16.22
CA ASP A 22 -5.19 -11.79 16.18
C ASP A 22 -3.84 -11.09 15.96
N LEU A 23 -3.83 -9.96 15.26
CA LEU A 23 -2.63 -9.18 14.97
C LEU A 23 -2.17 -8.29 16.14
N HIS A 24 -3.06 -8.01 17.10
CA HIS A 24 -2.79 -7.04 18.15
C HIS A 24 -1.55 -7.38 18.98
N ARG A 25 -1.35 -8.66 19.33
CA ARG A 25 -0.19 -9.09 20.15
C ARG A 25 1.14 -8.77 19.46
N GLU A 26 1.23 -8.98 18.16
CA GLU A 26 2.45 -8.73 17.39
C GLU A 26 2.67 -7.23 17.14
N LEU A 27 1.62 -6.55 16.69
CA LEU A 27 1.73 -5.17 16.22
C LEU A 27 1.90 -4.15 17.34
N SER A 28 1.39 -4.43 18.55
CA SER A 28 1.53 -3.54 19.72
C SER A 28 2.97 -3.46 20.26
N ARG A 29 3.89 -4.28 19.77
CA ARG A 29 5.32 -4.24 20.13
C ARG A 29 6.07 -3.11 19.43
N PHE A 30 5.45 -2.46 18.46
CA PHE A 30 6.08 -1.43 17.63
C PHE A 30 5.44 -0.06 17.86
N SER A 31 6.24 0.99 17.70
CA SER A 31 5.73 2.36 17.67
C SER A 31 5.30 2.75 16.25
N TRP A 32 4.03 3.06 16.09
CA TRP A 32 3.41 3.46 14.83
C TRP A 32 3.25 4.98 14.72
N GLN A 33 3.33 5.49 13.50
CA GLN A 33 3.20 6.92 13.18
C GLN A 33 2.29 7.10 11.97
N LEU A 34 1.62 8.24 11.91
CA LEU A 34 0.90 8.68 10.72
C LEU A 34 1.85 9.40 9.78
N SER A 35 1.87 9.00 8.52
CA SER A 35 2.57 9.73 7.46
C SER A 35 1.83 11.02 7.10
N LYS A 36 2.50 11.91 6.36
CA LYS A 36 1.87 13.15 5.85
C LYS A 36 0.63 12.88 4.98
N SER A 37 0.57 11.73 4.32
CA SER A 37 -0.56 11.30 3.48
C SER A 37 -1.60 10.46 4.23
N GLY A 38 -1.54 10.40 5.56
CA GLY A 38 -2.54 9.71 6.38
C GLY A 38 -2.30 8.21 6.60
N TYR A 39 -1.34 7.59 5.92
CA TYR A 39 -1.07 6.16 6.12
C TYR A 39 -0.28 5.88 7.40
N VAL A 40 -0.65 4.80 8.09
CA VAL A 40 0.04 4.30 9.27
C VAL A 40 1.32 3.57 8.87
N PHE A 41 2.46 3.92 9.46
CA PHE A 41 3.76 3.33 9.19
C PHE A 41 4.65 3.28 10.43
N ARG A 42 5.71 2.48 10.35
CA ARG A 42 6.82 2.49 11.32
C ARG A 42 8.16 2.56 10.60
N ARG A 43 9.19 3.05 11.28
CA ARG A 43 10.57 2.93 10.81
C ARG A 43 11.19 1.63 11.29
N ALA A 44 11.75 0.86 10.37
CA ALA A 44 12.49 -0.36 10.67
C ALA A 44 13.93 -0.22 10.21
N TYR A 45 14.84 -0.86 10.94
CA TYR A 45 16.24 -0.95 10.56
C TYR A 45 16.40 -1.67 9.21
N ALA A 46 17.30 -1.17 8.38
CA ALA A 46 17.55 -1.64 7.01
C ALA A 46 19.06 -1.73 6.70
N GLY A 47 19.88 -1.99 7.72
CA GLY A 47 21.34 -2.12 7.59
C GLY A 47 22.12 -0.85 7.89
N LYS A 48 23.43 -0.87 7.65
CA LYS A 48 24.31 0.31 7.72
C LYS A 48 24.59 0.86 6.33
N ARG A 49 24.82 2.16 6.24
CA ARG A 49 25.36 2.83 5.05
C ARG A 49 26.90 2.68 5.01
N PRO A 50 27.57 2.96 3.87
CA PRO A 50 29.03 2.92 3.79
C PRO A 50 29.76 3.80 4.81
N ASN A 51 29.15 4.94 5.20
CA ASN A 51 29.66 5.83 6.25
C ASN A 51 29.29 5.37 7.69
N ALA A 52 29.02 4.07 7.89
CA ALA A 52 28.61 3.44 9.15
C ALA A 52 27.29 3.93 9.79
N THR A 53 26.59 4.90 9.20
CA THR A 53 25.30 5.38 9.73
C THR A 53 24.17 4.37 9.52
N SER A 54 23.21 4.34 10.44
CA SER A 54 22.04 3.45 10.35
C SER A 54 21.14 3.82 9.19
N ARG A 55 20.78 2.84 8.37
CA ARG A 55 19.74 2.95 7.35
C ARG A 55 18.42 2.49 7.96
N GLN A 56 17.39 3.29 7.78
CA GLN A 56 16.02 2.90 8.11
C GLN A 56 15.17 2.85 6.85
N ARG A 57 14.08 2.08 6.91
CA ARG A 57 13.04 2.05 5.89
C ARG A 57 11.67 2.20 6.54
N ASP A 58 10.76 2.83 5.82
CA ASP A 58 9.36 2.92 6.24
C ASP A 58 8.63 1.62 5.89
N LEU A 59 7.95 1.05 6.88
CA LEU A 59 7.06 -0.10 6.75
C LEU A 59 5.63 0.35 7.02
N TYR A 60 4.81 0.35 5.97
CA TYR A 60 3.39 0.70 6.08
C TYR A 60 2.59 -0.46 6.65
N LEU A 61 1.67 -0.15 7.57
CA LEU A 61 0.87 -1.16 8.29
C LEU A 61 0.02 -2.01 7.33
N HIS A 62 -0.75 -1.37 6.46
CA HIS A 62 -1.58 -2.08 5.47
C HIS A 62 -0.76 -3.03 4.57
N ARG A 63 0.46 -2.64 4.17
CA ARG A 63 1.34 -3.50 3.38
C ARG A 63 1.85 -4.68 4.20
N HIS A 64 2.20 -4.45 5.46
CA HIS A 64 2.66 -5.48 6.36
C HIS A 64 1.57 -6.55 6.60
N ILE A 65 0.32 -6.13 6.82
CA ILE A 65 -0.83 -7.04 7.00
C ILE A 65 -1.10 -7.85 5.72
N LEU A 66 -0.96 -7.23 4.54
CA LEU A 66 -1.11 -7.90 3.25
C LEU A 66 0.11 -8.75 2.84
N GLY A 67 1.17 -8.81 3.65
CA GLY A 67 2.40 -9.54 3.31
C GLY A 67 3.15 -8.98 2.09
N LEU A 68 2.94 -7.71 1.76
CA LEU A 68 3.55 -7.07 0.58
C LEU A 68 4.98 -6.63 0.88
N THR A 69 5.89 -6.93 -0.05
CA THR A 69 7.31 -6.58 0.08
C THR A 69 7.64 -5.36 -0.78
N LYS A 70 8.77 -4.70 -0.50
CA LYS A 70 9.19 -3.56 -1.32
C LYS A 70 9.62 -4.06 -2.70
N GLY A 71 9.02 -3.53 -3.77
CA GLY A 71 9.39 -3.86 -5.14
C GLY A 71 8.63 -5.04 -5.75
N ASP A 72 7.62 -5.58 -5.05
CA ASP A 72 6.77 -6.67 -5.55
C ASP A 72 5.79 -6.27 -6.66
N GLY A 73 5.78 -4.99 -7.06
CA GLY A 73 4.85 -4.45 -8.07
C GLY A 73 3.40 -4.39 -7.62
N LYS A 74 3.10 -4.73 -6.36
CA LYS A 74 1.76 -4.77 -5.79
C LYS A 74 1.47 -3.52 -4.97
N ILE A 75 0.25 -3.03 -5.04
CA ILE A 75 -0.24 -1.88 -4.29
C ILE A 75 -1.28 -2.38 -3.28
N GLY A 76 -1.11 -2.05 -2.01
CA GLY A 76 -2.14 -2.30 -1.00
C GLY A 76 -3.09 -1.10 -0.96
N ASN A 77 -4.39 -1.35 -0.99
CA ASN A 77 -5.42 -0.32 -1.05
C ASN A 77 -6.53 -0.57 -0.03
N HIS A 78 -7.02 0.49 0.59
CA HIS A 78 -8.17 0.49 1.50
C HIS A 78 -9.48 0.56 0.71
N ILE A 79 -10.42 -0.34 0.99
CA ILE A 79 -11.71 -0.41 0.28
C ILE A 79 -12.57 0.81 0.63
N ASN A 80 -12.66 1.16 1.91
CA ASN A 80 -13.42 2.30 2.42
C ASN A 80 -12.69 3.66 2.29
N ARG A 81 -11.46 3.68 1.73
CA ARG A 81 -10.59 4.87 1.64
C ARG A 81 -10.19 5.50 2.98
N ASP A 82 -10.34 4.79 4.08
CA ASP A 82 -9.86 5.19 5.41
C ASP A 82 -8.52 4.51 5.72
N PRO A 83 -7.40 5.26 5.76
CA PRO A 83 -6.08 4.72 6.08
C PRO A 83 -5.92 4.24 7.54
N LEU A 84 -6.84 4.60 8.44
CA LEU A 84 -6.83 4.18 9.85
C LEU A 84 -7.51 2.82 10.05
N ASP A 85 -8.35 2.39 9.13
CA ASP A 85 -8.98 1.06 9.16
C ASP A 85 -8.13 0.02 8.42
N ASN A 86 -7.26 -0.66 9.18
CA ASN A 86 -6.32 -1.64 8.65
C ASN A 86 -6.76 -3.09 8.90
N ARG A 87 -8.06 -3.32 9.16
CA ARG A 87 -8.64 -4.68 9.20
C ARG A 87 -8.51 -5.35 7.83
N ARG A 88 -8.21 -6.64 7.78
CA ARG A 88 -8.03 -7.39 6.53
C ARG A 88 -9.22 -7.30 5.60
N GLU A 89 -10.44 -7.30 6.14
CA GLU A 89 -11.68 -7.12 5.37
C GLU A 89 -11.76 -5.79 4.61
N ASN A 90 -11.02 -4.77 5.05
CA ASN A 90 -10.96 -3.46 4.42
C ASN A 90 -9.73 -3.27 3.51
N LEU A 91 -8.87 -4.28 3.37
CA LEU A 91 -7.65 -4.20 2.58
C LEU A 91 -7.74 -5.08 1.33
N ARG A 92 -7.22 -4.58 0.21
CA ARG A 92 -7.05 -5.36 -1.02
C ARG A 92 -5.71 -5.12 -1.68
N VAL A 93 -5.22 -6.12 -2.40
CA VAL A 93 -4.07 -5.97 -3.29
C VAL A 93 -4.58 -5.57 -4.66
N VAL A 94 -4.02 -4.50 -5.23
CA VAL A 94 -4.24 -4.10 -6.62
C VAL A 94 -2.93 -4.15 -7.38
N THR A 95 -2.96 -4.66 -8.60
CA THR A 95 -1.85 -4.54 -9.55
C THR A 95 -1.93 -3.18 -10.23
N ARG A 96 -0.78 -2.55 -10.48
CA ARG A 96 -0.75 -1.37 -11.33
C ARG A 96 -1.28 -1.82 -12.69
N ALA A 97 -2.49 -1.38 -13.07
CA ALA A 97 -3.00 -1.65 -14.40
C ALA A 97 -1.92 -1.20 -15.40
N ALA A 98 -1.61 -2.04 -16.38
CA ALA A 98 -0.83 -1.61 -17.52
C ALA A 98 -1.44 -0.29 -18.02
N PRO A 99 -0.63 0.72 -18.43
CA PRO A 99 -1.20 1.90 -19.06
C PRO A 99 -2.17 1.42 -20.14
N ALA A 100 -3.39 1.97 -20.16
CA ALA A 100 -4.36 1.65 -21.20
C ALA A 100 -3.63 1.70 -22.56
N PRO A 101 -3.77 0.69 -23.43
CA PRO A 101 -3.21 0.82 -24.77
C PRO A 101 -3.74 2.14 -25.31
N LYS A 102 -2.83 3.06 -25.68
CA LYS A 102 -3.22 4.21 -26.49
C LYS A 102 -4.00 3.58 -27.63
N SER A 103 -5.28 3.92 -27.75
CA SER A 103 -6.13 3.42 -28.82
C SER A 103 -5.33 3.59 -30.11
N ALA A 104 -4.89 2.47 -30.68
CA ALA A 104 -4.31 2.50 -32.01
C ALA A 104 -5.37 3.16 -32.90
N PRO A 105 -4.99 4.06 -33.82
CA PRO A 105 -5.96 4.59 -34.77
C PRO A 105 -6.67 3.39 -35.41
N LEU A 106 -8.01 3.43 -35.44
CA LEU A 106 -8.85 2.43 -36.09
C LEU A 106 -8.21 2.10 -37.46
N PRO A 107 -7.95 0.83 -37.79
CA PRO A 107 -7.44 0.51 -39.11
C PRO A 107 -8.46 1.01 -40.12
N LEU A 108 -8.00 1.84 -41.08
CA LEU A 108 -8.82 2.22 -42.22
C LEU A 108 -9.36 0.94 -42.85
N ALA A 109 -10.68 0.85 -42.97
CA ALA A 109 -11.36 -0.25 -43.62
C ALA A 109 -10.72 -0.47 -44.99
N GLN A 110 -10.13 -1.66 -45.20
CA GLN A 110 -9.78 -2.07 -46.55
C GLN A 110 -11.07 -2.43 -47.29
N PRO A 111 -11.26 -1.99 -48.55
CA PRO A 111 -12.41 -2.41 -49.33
C PRO A 111 -12.32 -3.92 -49.57
N MET A 112 -13.39 -4.64 -49.22
CA MET A 112 -13.60 -6.02 -49.65
C MET A 112 -13.61 -6.03 -51.18
N LEU A 113 -12.62 -6.68 -51.78
CA LEU A 113 -12.71 -7.15 -53.15
C LEU A 113 -13.65 -8.36 -53.12
N ASP A 114 -14.88 -8.15 -53.56
CA ASP A 114 -15.81 -9.24 -53.85
C ASP A 114 -15.24 -10.06 -55.01
N PHE A 115 -14.94 -11.32 -54.73
CA PHE A 115 -14.59 -12.34 -55.73
C PHE A 115 -15.67 -13.42 -55.70
N ALA A 116 -16.61 -13.35 -56.66
CA ALA A 116 -17.49 -14.41 -57.18
C ALA A 116 -18.48 -13.72 -58.14
N ALA A 117 -18.74 -14.18 -59.37
CA ALA A 117 -18.34 -15.35 -60.14
C ALA A 117 -18.41 -14.99 -61.63
#